data_AF-A0A7T1IDI4-F1
#
_entry.id   AF-A0A7T1IDI4-F1
#
_cell.length_a   1.000
_cell.length_b   1.000
_cell.length_c   1.000
_cell.angle_alpha   90.00
_cell.angle_beta   90.00
_cell.angle_gamma   90.00
#
_symmetry.space_group_name_H-M   'P 1'
#
loop_
_entity.id
_entity.type
_entity.pdbx_description
1 polymer ?
#
loop_
_entity_poly.entity_id
_entity_poly.type
_entity_poly.pdbx_seq_one_letter_code
_entity_poly.pdbx_strand_id
1 'polypeptide(L)'
;MNVMGSAVVALFVLLASRGGLRTPILEAPQLPKPALAWADPTPQAVILTAIVIGLSIQALLLVVLTRLARIDPLLDTASFEQLSSSRASATPRHG
;
A
#
# COMPACT_ATOMS: atom_id res chain seq x y z
N MET A 1 0.96 -3.05 5.51
CA MET A 1 1.38 -1.89 4.69
C MET A 1 2.92 -1.82 4.65
N ASN A 2 3.56 -1.16 3.68
CA ASN A 2 5.02 -0.95 3.68
C ASN A 2 5.36 0.46 4.21
N VAL A 3 6.64 0.75 4.37
CA VAL A 3 7.13 2.03 4.93
C VAL A 3 6.67 3.22 4.11
N MET A 4 6.77 3.15 2.77
CA MET A 4 6.33 4.23 1.88
C MET A 4 4.81 4.47 1.99
N GLY A 5 4.01 3.40 2.02
CA GLY A 5 2.56 3.49 2.21
C GLY A 5 2.19 4.16 3.53
N SER A 6 2.86 3.81 4.63
CA SER A 6 2.64 4.49 5.92
C SER A 6 3.08 5.95 5.91
N ALA A 7 4.16 6.30 5.19
CA ALA A 7 4.61 7.68 5.05
C ALA A 7 3.60 8.54 4.27
N VAL A 8 3.02 7.99 3.20
CA VAL A 8 1.94 8.67 2.44
C VAL A 8 0.72 8.88 3.32
N VAL A 9 0.30 7.87 4.09
CA VAL A 9 -0.82 8.02 5.04
C VAL A 9 -0.52 9.11 6.07
N ALA A 10 0.69 9.14 6.64
CA ALA A 10 1.09 10.17 7.60
C ALA A 10 1.06 11.58 6.99
N LEU A 11 1.48 11.73 5.73
CA LEU A 11 1.38 13.00 4.99
C LEU A 11 -0.08 13.46 4.84
N PHE A 12 -0.99 12.55 4.49
CA PHE A 12 -2.42 12.86 4.36
C PHE A 12 -3.05 13.24 5.70
N VAL A 13 -2.65 12.57 6.79
CA VAL A 13 -3.08 12.94 8.16
C VAL A 13 -2.60 14.34 8.51
N LEU A 14 -1.33 14.68 8.20
CA LEU A 14 -0.78 16.02 8.42
C LEU A 14 -1.50 17.09 7.59
N LEU A 15 -1.90 16.76 6.35
CA LEU A 15 -2.67 17.68 5.52
C LEU A 15 -4.08 17.89 6.08
N ALA A 16 -4.75 16.82 6.48
CA ALA A 16 -6.10 16.86 7.05
C ALA A 16 -6.17 17.63 8.38
N SER A 17 -5.09 17.59 9.17
CA SER A 17 -5.03 18.24 10.48
C SER A 17 -4.85 19.76 10.44
N ARG A 18 -4.58 20.34 9.26
CA ARG A 18 -4.36 21.80 9.12
C ARG A 18 -5.59 22.63 9.47
N GLY A 19 -6.79 22.12 9.18
CA GLY A 19 -8.07 22.76 9.51
C GLY A 19 -8.54 22.50 10.94
N GLY A 20 -7.94 21.53 11.63
CA GLY A 20 -8.31 21.11 12.96
C GLY A 20 -7.96 19.65 13.27
N LEU A 21 -7.97 19.29 14.54
CA LEU A 21 -7.58 17.95 15.02
C LEU A 21 -8.77 17.08 15.44
N ARG A 22 -9.99 17.62 15.43
CA ARG A 22 -11.18 16.84 15.80
C ARG A 22 -11.59 15.91 14.66
N THR A 23 -11.90 14.66 15.02
CA THR A 23 -12.37 13.64 14.06
C THR A 23 -13.70 14.06 13.42
N PRO A 24 -13.88 13.99 12.09
CA PRO A 24 -15.09 14.38 11.36
C PRO A 24 -16.20 13.33 11.48
N ILE A 25 -16.65 13.11 12.72
CA ILE A 25 -17.77 12.24 13.06
C ILE A 25 -18.87 13.12 13.67
N LEU A 26 -20.02 13.19 13.01
CA LEU A 26 -21.17 13.94 13.51
C LEU A 26 -21.74 13.24 14.76
N GLU A 27 -21.77 13.95 15.89
CA GLU A 27 -22.53 13.53 17.08
C GLU A 27 -24.04 13.84 16.84
N ALA A 28 -24.92 13.16 17.57
CA ALA A 28 -26.39 13.28 17.47
C ALA A 28 -26.91 14.75 17.59
N PRO A 29 -28.18 15.06 17.21
CA PRO A 29 -28.65 16.41 16.86
C PRO A 29 -28.64 17.48 17.97
N GLN A 30 -28.06 17.24 19.14
CA GLN A 30 -28.02 18.21 20.23
C GLN A 30 -26.73 19.03 20.24
N LEU A 31 -26.95 20.30 19.91
CA LEU A 31 -26.12 21.51 20.04
C LEU A 31 -25.26 21.91 18.83
N PRO A 32 -25.51 23.11 18.25
CA PRO A 32 -24.52 23.78 17.43
C PRO A 32 -23.37 24.21 18.33
N LYS A 33 -22.32 23.39 18.43
CA LYS A 33 -21.08 23.81 19.07
C LYS A 33 -20.36 24.78 18.10
N PRO A 34 -20.05 26.01 18.51
CA PRO A 34 -19.47 27.02 17.64
C PRO A 34 -18.09 26.55 17.15
N ALA A 35 -17.82 26.77 15.86
CA ALA A 35 -16.50 26.73 15.22
C ALA A 35 -15.54 25.64 15.75
N LEU A 36 -15.98 24.38 15.80
CA LEU A 36 -15.05 23.29 16.06
C LEU A 36 -14.06 23.21 14.89
N ALA A 37 -12.77 23.23 15.19
CA ALA A 37 -11.72 22.94 14.22
C ALA A 37 -11.73 21.43 13.95
N TRP A 38 -12.55 21.01 12.99
CA TRP A 38 -12.61 19.64 12.47
C TRP A 38 -11.47 19.40 11.48
N ALA A 39 -10.92 18.18 11.48
CA ALA A 39 -10.03 17.74 10.44
C ALA A 39 -10.81 17.59 9.11
N ASP A 40 -10.13 17.80 7.98
CA ASP A 40 -10.72 17.61 6.66
C ASP A 40 -11.15 16.12 6.48
N PRO A 41 -12.43 15.83 6.19
CA PRO A 41 -12.89 14.46 5.95
C PRO A 41 -12.43 13.87 4.62
N THR A 42 -12.07 14.68 3.63
CA THR A 42 -11.74 14.20 2.28
C THR A 42 -10.47 13.34 2.28
N PRO A 43 -9.34 13.76 2.89
CA PRO A 43 -8.16 12.89 3.01
C PRO A 43 -8.42 11.60 3.79
N GLN A 44 -9.38 11.56 4.71
CA GLN A 44 -9.65 10.37 5.54
C GLN A 44 -10.26 9.22 4.74
N ALA A 45 -11.20 9.54 3.84
CA ALA A 45 -11.76 8.54 2.93
C ALA A 45 -10.66 7.95 2.01
N VAL A 46 -9.77 8.81 1.49
CA VAL A 46 -8.64 8.38 0.65
C VAL A 46 -7.67 7.49 1.43
N ILE A 47 -7.33 7.85 2.67
CA ILE A 47 -6.47 7.02 3.55
C ILE A 47 -7.07 5.62 3.73
N LEU A 48 -8.37 5.51 4.06
CA LEU A 48 -9.02 4.22 4.28
C LEU A 48 -8.95 3.34 3.02
N THR A 49 -9.23 3.90 1.84
CA THR A 49 -9.11 3.19 0.57
C THR A 49 -7.66 2.77 0.28
N ALA A 50 -6.70 3.67 0.52
CA ALA A 50 -5.28 3.39 0.29
C ALA A 50 -4.75 2.26 1.19
N ILE A 51 -5.17 2.21 2.45
CA ILE A 51 -4.79 1.15 3.39
C ILE A 51 -5.27 -0.22 2.90
N VAL A 52 -6.53 -0.32 2.48
CA VAL A 52 -7.10 -1.58 1.99
C VAL A 52 -6.39 -2.03 0.73
N ILE A 53 -6.18 -1.15 -0.24
CA ILE A 53 -5.43 -1.45 -1.48
C ILE A 53 -4.00 -1.91 -1.15
N GLY A 54 -3.31 -1.18 -0.27
CA GLY A 54 -1.94 -1.49 0.13
C GLY A 54 -1.83 -2.86 0.80
N LEU A 55 -2.79 -3.21 1.67
CA LEU A 55 -2.85 -4.53 2.29
C LEU A 55 -3.13 -5.62 1.24
N SER A 56 -4.07 -5.40 0.31
CA SER A 56 -4.38 -6.36 -0.75
C SER A 56 -3.20 -6.65 -1.67
N ILE A 57 -2.46 -5.61 -2.09
CA ILE A 57 -1.26 -5.78 -2.93
C ILE A 57 -0.17 -6.54 -2.15
N GLN A 58 0.02 -6.24 -0.87
CA GLN A 58 1.01 -6.97 -0.06
C GLN A 58 0.64 -8.42 0.17
N ALA A 59 -0.65 -8.73 0.37
CA ALA A 59 -1.11 -10.11 0.46
C ALA A 59 -0.80 -10.87 -0.83
N LEU A 60 -1.09 -10.28 -1.99
CA LEU A 60 -0.76 -10.85 -3.29
C LEU A 60 0.75 -11.04 -3.45
N LEU A 61 1.56 -10.03 -3.09
CA LEU A 61 3.01 -10.10 -3.13
C LEU A 61 3.54 -11.26 -2.28
N LEU A 62 3.04 -11.45 -1.05
CA LEU A 62 3.46 -12.55 -0.20
C LEU A 62 3.12 -13.93 -0.80
N VAL A 63 1.98 -14.06 -1.47
CA VAL A 63 1.64 -15.29 -2.20
C VAL A 63 2.63 -15.54 -3.33
N VAL A 64 2.97 -14.51 -4.11
CA VAL A 64 3.99 -14.60 -5.18
C VAL A 64 5.35 -14.97 -4.62
N LEU A 65 5.81 -14.29 -3.56
CA LEU A 65 7.07 -14.58 -2.90
C LEU A 65 7.12 -16.00 -2.35
N THR A 66 6.04 -16.48 -1.75
CA THR A 66 5.95 -17.88 -1.25
C THR A 66 6.03 -18.90 -2.39
N ARG A 67 5.51 -18.57 -3.58
CA ARG A 67 5.67 -19.44 -4.76
C ARG A 67 7.08 -19.38 -5.30
N LEU A 68 7.66 -18.19 -5.36
CA LEU A 68 9.02 -17.97 -5.86
C LEU A 68 10.08 -18.62 -4.95
N ALA A 69 9.88 -18.59 -3.63
CA ALA A 69 10.76 -19.21 -2.65
C ALA A 69 10.82 -20.75 -2.75
N ARG A 70 9.84 -21.38 -3.41
CA ARG A 70 9.90 -22.82 -3.71
C ARG A 70 10.83 -23.14 -4.89
N ILE A 71 11.12 -22.14 -5.74
CA ILE A 71 12.01 -22.27 -6.89
C ILE A 71 13.44 -21.92 -6.46
N ASP A 72 13.62 -20.76 -5.84
CA ASP A 72 14.87 -20.36 -5.20
C ASP A 72 14.57 -19.82 -3.79
N PRO A 73 14.92 -20.57 -2.73
CA PRO A 73 14.70 -20.16 -1.34
C PRO A 73 15.41 -18.86 -0.94
N LEU A 74 16.52 -18.50 -1.60
CA LEU A 74 17.26 -17.28 -1.32
C LEU A 74 16.59 -16.04 -1.92
N LEU A 75 15.65 -16.24 -2.85
CA LEU A 75 15.00 -15.18 -3.62
C LEU A 75 16.03 -14.20 -4.22
N ASP A 76 17.16 -14.72 -4.69
CA ASP A 76 18.22 -13.88 -5.24
C ASP A 76 17.93 -13.49 -6.68
N THR A 77 17.92 -12.18 -6.93
CA THR A 77 17.70 -11.61 -8.26
C THR A 77 18.69 -12.11 -9.30
N ALA A 78 19.97 -12.31 -8.93
CA ALA A 78 20.99 -12.77 -9.88
C ALA A 78 20.75 -14.22 -10.33
N SER A 79 20.33 -15.09 -9.41
CA SER A 79 19.93 -16.47 -9.70
C SER A 79 18.76 -16.53 -10.69
N PHE A 80 17.74 -15.67 -10.51
CA PHE A 80 16.60 -15.62 -11.43
C PHE A 80 16.97 -15.15 -12.84
N GLU A 81 17.90 -14.19 -12.96
CA GLU A 81 18.38 -13.72 -14.26
C GLU A 81 19.10 -14.84 -15.03
N GLN A 82 19.94 -15.62 -14.34
CA GLN A 82 20.62 -16.78 -14.92
C GLN A 82 19.65 -17.90 -15.34
N LEU A 83 18.64 -18.19 -14.53
CA LEU A 83 17.58 -19.14 -14.89
C LEU A 83 16.83 -18.68 -16.14
N SER A 84 16.56 -17.38 -16.27
CA SER A 84 15.88 -16.82 -17.45
C SER A 84 16.75 -16.89 -18.71
N SER A 85 18.06 -16.61 -18.60
CA SER A 85 19.00 -16.58 -19.72
C SER A 85 19.34 -18.00 -20.21
N SER A 86 19.50 -18.95 -19.29
CA SER A 86 19.65 -20.38 -19.62
C SER A 86 18.44 -20.90 -20.40
N ARG A 87 17.22 -20.59 -19.95
CA ARG A 87 15.98 -21.00 -20.64
C ARG A 87 15.86 -20.40 -22.03
N ALA A 88 16.28 -19.15 -22.23
CA ALA A 88 16.29 -18.51 -23.54
C ALA A 88 17.26 -19.21 -24.51
N SER A 89 18.45 -19.62 -24.03
CA SER A 89 19.46 -20.32 -24.84
C SER A 89 19.09 -21.77 -25.22
N ALA A 90 18.19 -22.41 -24.46
CA ALA A 90 17.71 -23.77 -24.71
C ALA A 90 16.58 -23.87 -25.76
N THR A 91 16.09 -22.74 -26.29
CA THR A 91 15.08 -22.72 -27.36
C THR A 91 15.76 -23.06 -28.69
N PRO A 92 15.39 -24.13 -29.41
CA PRO A 92 16.04 -24.50 -30.66
C PRO A 92 15.80 -23.40 -31.71
N ARG A 93 16.88 -22.84 -32.27
CA ARG A 93 16.80 -21.99 -33.45
C ARG A 93 16.41 -22.88 -34.63
N HIS A 94 15.13 -22.91 -34.96
CA HIS A 94 14.69 -23.43 -36.25
C HIS A 94 15.18 -22.48 -37.35
N GLY A 95 16.18 -22.97 -38.09
CA GLY A 95 16.51 -22.67 -39.50
C GLY A 95 16.51 -21.23 -39.93
#